data_AF-B4SNI4-F1
#
_entry.id   AF-B4SNI4-F1
#
_cell.length_a   1.000
_cell.length_b   1.000
_cell.length_c   1.000
_cell.angle_alpha   90.00
_cell.angle_beta   90.00
_cell.angle_gamma   90.00
#
_symmetry.space_group_name_H-M   'P 1'
#
loop_
_entity.id
_entity.type
_entity.pdbx_description
1 polymer ?
#
loop_
_entity_poly.entity_id
_entity_poly.type
_entity_poly.pdbx_seq_one_letter_code
_entity_poly.pdbx_strand_id
1 'polypeptide(L)'
;MSKEEELKIGDLPDIRPMGPKDPTDTEPVPDDSWYIESNPLFRGADIIGVNYKGNVDGLQVGGKVSTGSATLQVKEGMTNVGLSYNNEHVSASVGYTVGNENANVTTVYDTNSGLAIGGKLKFGSTTVDFNQNSIGATYNFGGGITAGISGSMNGGLTVSFGGSNWGGGSGFSFSLGATNSGGSWSVDARFNLVFNAN
;
A
#
# COMPACT_ATOMS: atom_id res chain seq x y z
N MET A 1 20.16 12.98 -40.01
CA MET A 1 20.88 11.72 -39.77
C MET A 1 21.37 11.74 -38.32
N SER A 2 20.61 11.16 -37.39
CA SER A 2 21.10 10.93 -36.02
C SER A 2 21.91 9.64 -36.00
N LYS A 3 23.08 9.68 -35.37
CA LYS A 3 23.90 8.51 -35.12
C LYS A 3 23.29 7.78 -33.93
N GLU A 4 22.85 6.54 -34.15
CA GLU A 4 22.63 5.58 -33.08
C GLU A 4 24.01 5.19 -32.54
N GLU A 5 24.30 5.57 -31.29
CA GLU A 5 25.43 5.00 -30.55
C GLU A 5 25.03 3.60 -30.09
N GLU A 6 25.60 2.58 -30.74
CA GLU A 6 25.62 1.21 -30.21
C GLU A 6 26.36 1.21 -28.87
N LEU A 7 25.63 1.06 -27.78
CA LEU A 7 26.19 0.69 -26.49
C LEU A 7 26.88 -0.66 -26.64
N LYS A 8 28.22 -0.67 -26.56
CA LYS A 8 29.00 -1.91 -26.56
C LYS A 8 28.79 -2.60 -25.22
N ILE A 9 28.68 -3.93 -25.26
CA ILE A 9 28.52 -4.80 -24.08
C ILE A 9 29.62 -4.57 -23.01
N GLY A 10 30.75 -3.94 -23.36
CA GLY A 10 31.83 -3.56 -22.44
C GLY A 10 31.64 -2.25 -21.68
N ASP A 11 30.60 -1.45 -21.97
CA ASP A 11 30.32 -0.17 -21.29
C ASP A 11 29.27 -0.31 -20.17
N LEU A 12 28.76 -1.52 -19.95
CA LEU A 12 27.93 -1.83 -18.78
C LEU A 12 28.84 -1.89 -17.54
N PRO A 13 28.47 -1.26 -16.42
CA PRO A 13 29.22 -1.41 -15.18
C PRO A 13 29.34 -2.90 -14.86
N ASP A 14 30.54 -3.34 -14.50
CA ASP A 14 30.85 -4.70 -14.06
C ASP A 14 29.98 -5.05 -12.85
N ILE A 15 28.80 -5.63 -13.10
CA ILE A 15 27.88 -6.09 -12.05
C ILE A 15 28.42 -7.42 -11.53
N ARG A 16 29.55 -7.38 -10.82
CA ARG A 16 29.94 -8.51 -9.98
C ARG A 16 28.85 -8.66 -8.90
N PRO A 17 28.27 -9.85 -8.70
CA PRO A 17 27.57 -10.12 -7.46
C PRO A 17 28.58 -9.85 -6.34
N MET A 18 28.32 -8.85 -5.49
CA MET A 18 29.06 -8.69 -4.25
C MET A 18 28.58 -9.77 -3.28
N GLY A 19 29.01 -11.00 -3.56
CA GLY A 19 28.93 -12.18 -2.70
C GLY A 19 30.35 -12.71 -2.46
N PRO A 20 30.52 -13.83 -1.74
CA PRO A 20 31.84 -14.39 -1.44
C PRO A 20 32.66 -14.49 -2.72
N LYS A 21 33.92 -14.08 -2.59
CA LYS A 21 34.86 -13.71 -3.67
C LYS A 21 35.23 -14.87 -4.60
N ASP A 22 34.66 -16.06 -4.39
CA ASP A 22 35.06 -17.31 -5.00
C ASP A 22 33.82 -18.17 -5.38
N PRO A 23 33.63 -18.51 -6.67
CA PRO A 23 32.53 -19.39 -7.13
C PRO A 23 32.67 -20.85 -6.65
N THR A 24 33.72 -21.18 -5.90
CA THR A 24 33.89 -22.49 -5.23
C THR A 24 33.57 -22.45 -3.74
N ASP A 25 33.19 -21.29 -3.20
CA ASP A 25 32.80 -21.15 -1.80
C ASP A 25 31.46 -21.83 -1.56
N THR A 26 31.53 -23.01 -0.94
CA THR A 26 30.36 -23.84 -0.58
C THR A 26 29.95 -23.62 0.87
N GLU A 27 30.62 -22.70 1.58
CA GLU A 27 30.18 -22.32 2.91
C GLU A 27 28.80 -21.66 2.83
N PRO A 28 27.84 -22.07 3.67
CA PRO A 28 26.56 -21.41 3.72
C PRO A 28 26.79 -19.95 4.08
N VAL A 29 26.32 -19.06 3.21
CA VAL A 29 26.29 -17.62 3.41
C VAL A 29 25.78 -17.34 4.83
N PRO A 30 26.59 -16.75 5.74
CA PRO A 30 26.17 -16.49 7.10
C PRO A 30 24.85 -15.71 7.14
N ASP A 31 23.97 -16.00 8.10
CA ASP A 31 22.61 -15.41 8.19
C ASP A 31 22.61 -13.86 8.22
N ASP A 32 23.72 -13.25 8.65
CA ASP A 32 23.91 -11.79 8.78
C ASP A 32 24.64 -11.17 7.57
N SER A 33 25.06 -11.97 6.59
CA SER A 33 25.84 -11.49 5.45
C SER A 33 24.95 -10.94 4.33
N TRP A 34 25.37 -9.82 3.75
CA TRP A 34 24.69 -9.23 2.60
C TRP A 34 24.88 -10.15 1.39
N TYR A 35 23.77 -10.58 0.78
CA TYR A 35 23.78 -11.17 -0.57
C TYR A 35 22.57 -10.72 -1.39
N ILE A 36 22.74 -10.65 -2.71
CA ILE A 36 21.64 -10.46 -3.67
C ILE A 36 21.84 -11.44 -4.82
N GLU A 37 20.84 -12.27 -5.06
CA GLU A 37 20.73 -13.14 -6.23
C GLU A 37 19.72 -12.55 -7.21
N SER A 38 20.08 -12.52 -8.49
CA SER A 38 19.22 -12.02 -9.57
C SER A 38 19.05 -13.07 -10.65
N ASN A 39 17.80 -13.31 -11.07
CA ASN A 39 17.44 -14.23 -12.13
C ASN A 39 16.74 -13.47 -13.27
N PRO A 40 17.34 -13.38 -14.47
CA PRO A 40 16.72 -12.73 -15.61
C PRO A 40 15.44 -13.47 -16.04
N LEU A 41 14.46 -12.70 -16.50
CA LEU A 41 13.20 -13.16 -17.06
C LEU A 41 13.28 -13.06 -18.58
N PHE A 42 13.00 -14.15 -19.28
CA PHE A 42 13.10 -14.21 -20.73
C PHE A 42 11.74 -14.32 -21.40
N ARG A 43 11.61 -13.72 -22.59
CA ARG A 43 10.54 -13.95 -23.56
C ARG A 43 11.19 -14.24 -24.90
N GLY A 44 11.27 -15.52 -25.28
CA GLY A 44 12.10 -15.91 -26.42
C GLY A 44 13.57 -15.62 -26.14
N ALA A 45 14.23 -14.88 -27.04
CA ALA A 45 15.63 -14.45 -26.87
C ALA A 45 15.77 -13.16 -26.03
N ASP A 46 14.67 -12.45 -25.76
CA ASP A 46 14.72 -11.14 -25.12
C ASP A 46 14.63 -11.25 -23.59
N ILE A 47 15.46 -10.45 -22.90
CA ILE A 47 15.32 -10.24 -21.46
C ILE A 47 14.21 -9.20 -21.24
N ILE A 48 13.16 -9.60 -20.54
CA ILE A 48 11.98 -8.76 -20.25
C ILE A 48 11.90 -8.32 -18.78
N GLY A 49 12.88 -8.70 -17.98
CA GLY A 49 12.92 -8.36 -16.55
C GLY A 49 13.94 -9.16 -15.76
N VAL A 50 13.92 -8.98 -14.45
CA VAL A 50 14.77 -9.62 -13.46
C VAL A 50 13.95 -9.85 -12.19
N ASN A 51 13.99 -11.07 -11.67
CA ASN A 51 13.61 -11.34 -10.28
C ASN A 51 14.87 -11.23 -9.41
N TYR A 52 14.75 -10.67 -8.22
CA TYR A 52 15.85 -10.67 -7.26
C TYR A 52 15.36 -11.09 -5.87
N LYS A 53 16.26 -11.71 -5.11
CA LYS A 53 16.08 -12.04 -3.70
C LYS A 53 17.43 -11.92 -3.00
N GLY A 54 17.41 -11.62 -1.71
CA GLY A 54 18.63 -11.39 -0.97
C GLY A 54 18.41 -11.30 0.52
N ASN A 55 19.51 -11.17 1.22
CA ASN A 55 19.57 -10.75 2.61
C ASN A 55 20.43 -9.49 2.67
N VAL A 56 19.97 -8.48 3.41
CA VAL A 56 20.77 -7.30 3.73
C VAL A 56 20.70 -7.13 5.24
N ASP A 57 21.77 -7.45 5.95
CA ASP A 57 21.86 -7.27 7.41
C ASP A 57 20.74 -8.00 8.18
N GLY A 58 20.51 -9.27 7.84
CA GLY A 58 19.43 -10.10 8.41
C GLY A 58 18.06 -9.90 7.75
N LEU A 59 17.89 -8.85 6.93
CA LEU A 59 16.62 -8.52 6.27
C LEU A 59 16.45 -9.27 4.96
N GLN A 60 15.45 -10.15 4.88
CA GLN A 60 15.08 -10.75 3.60
C GLN A 60 14.47 -9.70 2.68
N VAL A 61 15.12 -9.45 1.54
CA VAL A 61 14.66 -8.55 0.49
C VAL A 61 14.37 -9.34 -0.77
N GLY A 62 13.40 -8.90 -1.56
CA GLY A 62 13.14 -9.51 -2.86
C GLY A 62 12.21 -8.66 -3.69
N GLY A 63 12.10 -9.00 -4.97
CA GLY A 63 11.28 -8.24 -5.87
C GLY A 63 11.42 -8.68 -7.31
N LYS A 64 10.75 -7.91 -8.16
CA LYS A 64 10.71 -8.16 -9.59
C LYS A 64 10.70 -6.83 -10.32
N VAL A 65 11.57 -6.69 -11.31
CA VAL A 65 11.48 -5.64 -12.31
C VAL A 65 11.16 -6.31 -13.63
N SER A 66 10.18 -5.79 -14.36
CA SER A 66 9.90 -6.22 -15.73
C SER A 66 9.39 -5.04 -16.54
N THR A 67 9.29 -5.19 -17.86
CA THR A 67 8.71 -4.15 -18.70
C THR A 67 7.34 -3.73 -18.16
N GLY A 68 7.22 -2.48 -17.74
CA GLY A 68 5.98 -1.92 -17.18
C GLY A 68 5.70 -2.25 -15.71
N SER A 69 6.61 -2.86 -14.94
CA SER A 69 6.41 -2.99 -13.48
C SER A 69 7.69 -3.17 -12.68
N ALA A 70 7.70 -2.66 -11.46
CA ALA A 70 8.73 -2.90 -10.47
C ALA A 70 8.08 -3.16 -9.11
N THR A 71 8.52 -4.20 -8.42
CA THR A 71 8.14 -4.49 -7.03
C THR A 71 9.37 -4.71 -6.19
N LEU A 72 9.27 -4.28 -4.93
CA LEU A 72 10.21 -4.54 -3.85
C LEU A 72 9.40 -4.99 -2.63
N GLN A 73 9.88 -6.02 -1.96
CA GLN A 73 9.34 -6.56 -0.73
C GLN A 73 10.49 -6.74 0.25
N VAL A 74 10.33 -6.20 1.46
CA VAL A 74 11.24 -6.40 2.58
C VAL A 74 10.46 -7.12 3.67
N LYS A 75 10.93 -8.31 4.05
CA LYS A 75 10.14 -9.25 4.86
C LYS A 75 10.04 -8.84 6.32
N GLU A 76 11.05 -8.16 6.87
CA GLU A 76 10.90 -7.54 8.18
C GLU A 76 9.96 -6.33 8.05
N GLY A 77 8.82 -6.41 8.75
CA GLY A 77 7.74 -5.43 8.65
C GLY A 77 6.95 -5.44 7.33
N MET A 78 7.12 -6.48 6.49
CA MET A 78 6.43 -6.69 5.21
C MET A 78 6.24 -5.39 4.42
N THR A 79 7.32 -4.61 4.30
CA THR A 79 7.30 -3.37 3.53
C THR A 79 7.23 -3.74 2.05
N ASN A 80 6.26 -3.16 1.34
CA ASN A 80 6.11 -3.34 -0.09
C ASN A 80 6.15 -1.99 -0.82
N VAL A 81 6.89 -1.96 -1.92
CA VAL A 81 6.85 -0.87 -2.89
C VAL A 81 6.50 -1.49 -4.23
N GLY A 82 5.50 -0.93 -4.89
CA GLY A 82 5.06 -1.38 -6.20
C GLY A 82 4.91 -0.18 -7.13
N LEU A 83 5.40 -0.32 -8.35
CA LEU A 83 5.14 0.56 -9.47
C LEU A 83 4.67 -0.32 -10.63
N SER A 84 3.58 0.06 -11.27
CA SER A 84 3.08 -0.59 -12.48
C SER A 84 2.70 0.47 -13.50
N TYR A 85 3.00 0.18 -14.74
CA TYR A 85 2.70 0.98 -15.90
C TYR A 85 2.12 0.08 -16.97
N ASN A 86 0.91 0.42 -17.43
CA ASN A 86 0.24 -0.25 -18.52
C ASN A 86 -0.45 0.80 -19.40
N ASN A 87 0.19 1.13 -20.52
CA ASN A 87 -0.25 2.14 -21.49
C ASN A 87 -0.52 3.52 -20.87
N GLU A 88 -1.78 3.82 -20.59
CA GLU A 88 -2.24 5.10 -20.08
C GLU A 88 -2.52 5.06 -18.56
N HIS A 89 -2.30 3.90 -17.93
CA HIS A 89 -2.50 3.68 -16.51
C HIS A 89 -1.15 3.50 -15.80
N VAL A 90 -0.88 4.34 -14.81
CA VAL A 90 0.25 4.22 -13.88
C VAL A 90 -0.33 3.96 -12.49
N SER A 91 0.17 2.96 -11.77
CA SER A 91 -0.12 2.80 -10.36
C SER A 91 1.17 2.70 -9.56
N ALA A 92 1.20 3.39 -8.42
CA ALA A 92 2.25 3.24 -7.43
C ALA A 92 1.62 2.90 -6.09
N SER A 93 2.29 2.06 -5.32
CA SER A 93 1.86 1.72 -3.97
C SER A 93 3.07 1.61 -3.06
N VAL A 94 2.89 2.06 -1.84
CA VAL A 94 3.82 1.82 -0.74
C VAL A 94 3.00 1.34 0.45
N GLY A 95 3.52 0.36 1.16
CA GLY A 95 2.91 -0.08 2.39
C GLY A 95 3.88 -0.83 3.28
N TYR A 96 3.42 -1.07 4.50
CA TYR A 96 4.06 -1.96 5.44
C TYR A 96 3.00 -2.67 6.26
N THR A 97 3.36 -3.80 6.87
CA THR A 97 2.50 -4.51 7.81
C THR A 97 3.37 -5.13 8.90
N VAL A 98 3.17 -4.67 10.13
CA VAL A 98 3.89 -5.14 11.32
C VAL A 98 2.85 -5.65 12.31
N GLY A 99 2.75 -6.97 12.47
CA GLY A 99 1.73 -7.58 13.33
C GLY A 99 0.31 -7.19 12.89
N ASN A 100 -0.40 -6.45 13.75
CA ASN A 100 -1.77 -5.98 13.49
C ASN A 100 -1.85 -4.56 12.90
N GLU A 101 -0.71 -3.90 12.77
CA GLU A 101 -0.58 -2.55 12.23
C GLU A 101 -0.24 -2.62 10.75
N ASN A 102 -0.84 -1.76 9.95
CA ASN A 102 -0.52 -1.64 8.55
C ASN A 102 -0.70 -0.22 8.06
N ALA A 103 0.09 0.15 7.06
CA ALA A 103 -0.14 1.34 6.28
C ALA A 103 -0.07 0.95 4.81
N ASN A 104 -0.99 1.47 4.02
CA ASN A 104 -0.92 1.42 2.57
C ASN A 104 -1.31 2.77 2.00
N VAL A 105 -0.51 3.24 1.07
CA VAL A 105 -0.81 4.38 0.21
C VAL A 105 -0.71 3.90 -1.22
N THR A 106 -1.74 4.19 -2.00
CA THR A 106 -1.81 3.86 -3.41
C THR A 106 -2.14 5.12 -4.19
N THR A 107 -1.41 5.35 -5.27
CA THR A 107 -1.70 6.37 -6.27
C THR A 107 -1.95 5.69 -7.60
N VAL A 108 -2.97 6.15 -8.32
CA VAL A 108 -3.30 5.69 -9.66
C VAL A 108 -3.48 6.92 -10.52
N TYR A 109 -2.78 6.95 -11.64
CA TYR A 109 -2.99 7.93 -12.70
C TYR A 109 -3.52 7.21 -13.94
N ASP A 110 -4.52 7.83 -14.55
CA ASP A 110 -5.17 7.37 -15.77
C ASP A 110 -5.46 8.61 -16.63
N THR A 111 -5.14 8.56 -17.92
CA THR A 111 -5.36 9.69 -18.85
C THR A 111 -6.82 10.15 -18.90
N ASN A 112 -7.79 9.25 -18.68
CA ASN A 112 -9.22 9.53 -18.76
C ASN A 112 -9.80 10.03 -17.44
N SER A 113 -9.24 9.61 -16.30
CA SER A 113 -9.78 9.92 -14.97
C SER A 113 -8.86 10.78 -14.09
N GLY A 114 -7.65 11.09 -14.55
CA GLY A 114 -6.67 11.92 -13.86
C GLY A 114 -5.92 11.17 -12.76
N LEU A 115 -5.45 11.92 -11.76
CA LEU A 115 -4.73 11.36 -10.60
C LEU A 115 -5.71 11.07 -9.46
N ALA A 116 -5.77 9.81 -9.06
CA ALA A 116 -6.41 9.34 -7.84
C ALA A 116 -5.36 8.97 -6.80
N ILE A 117 -5.58 9.41 -5.57
CA ILE A 117 -4.75 9.05 -4.41
C ILE A 117 -5.68 8.46 -3.35
N GLY A 118 -5.25 7.39 -2.71
CA GLY A 118 -5.93 6.83 -1.56
C GLY A 118 -5.01 6.02 -0.67
N GLY A 119 -5.51 5.68 0.50
CA GLY A 119 -4.74 4.89 1.43
C GLY A 119 -5.53 4.54 2.68
N LYS A 120 -4.97 3.59 3.41
CA LYS A 120 -5.48 3.08 4.66
C LYS A 120 -4.33 2.93 5.63
N LEU A 121 -4.49 3.48 6.83
CA LEU A 121 -3.55 3.37 7.92
C LEU A 121 -4.27 2.72 9.10
N LYS A 122 -3.68 1.72 9.72
CA LYS A 122 -4.24 1.01 10.87
C LYS A 122 -3.18 0.90 11.96
N PHE A 123 -3.50 1.47 13.13
CA PHE A 123 -2.64 1.48 14.31
C PHE A 123 -3.49 1.09 15.52
N GLY A 124 -3.23 -0.07 16.11
CA GLY A 124 -4.06 -0.63 17.18
C GLY A 124 -5.55 -0.63 16.83
N SER A 125 -6.34 0.09 17.62
CA SER A 125 -7.79 0.26 17.44
C SER A 125 -8.21 1.34 16.45
N THR A 126 -7.26 2.10 15.90
CA THR A 126 -7.53 3.24 15.00
C THR A 126 -7.32 2.83 13.55
N THR A 127 -8.26 3.20 12.68
CA THR A 127 -8.11 3.11 11.23
C THR A 127 -8.34 4.48 10.64
N VAL A 128 -7.42 4.94 9.79
CA VAL A 128 -7.57 6.15 8.97
C VAL A 128 -7.68 5.71 7.52
N ASP A 129 -8.77 6.07 6.86
CA ASP A 129 -8.99 5.82 5.45
C ASP A 129 -9.07 7.17 4.73
N PHE A 130 -8.37 7.29 3.60
CA PHE A 130 -8.43 8.49 2.77
C PHE A 130 -8.46 8.13 1.29
N ASN A 131 -9.09 9.00 0.52
CA ASN A 131 -9.11 8.97 -0.92
C ASN A 131 -9.22 10.40 -1.45
N GLN A 132 -9.26 10.56 -2.77
CA GLN A 132 -9.35 11.85 -3.44
C GLN A 132 -10.55 12.72 -3.00
N ASN A 133 -11.60 12.12 -2.43
CA ASN A 133 -12.86 12.79 -2.09
C ASN A 133 -13.06 12.96 -0.58
N SER A 134 -12.33 12.21 0.25
CA SER A 134 -12.59 12.15 1.68
C SER A 134 -11.41 11.65 2.49
N ILE A 135 -11.34 12.07 3.74
CA ILE A 135 -10.47 11.51 4.78
C ILE A 135 -11.30 11.21 6.01
N GLY A 136 -11.06 10.09 6.67
CA GLY A 136 -11.72 9.77 7.92
C GLY A 136 -10.90 8.88 8.82
N ALA A 137 -11.20 8.96 10.11
CA ALA A 137 -10.63 8.13 11.15
C ALA A 137 -11.74 7.42 11.90
N THR A 138 -11.54 6.15 12.23
CA THR A 138 -12.43 5.32 13.04
C THR A 138 -11.63 4.72 14.19
N TYR A 139 -12.16 4.80 15.40
CA TYR A 139 -11.62 4.15 16.59
C TYR A 139 -12.57 3.03 17.04
N ASN A 140 -12.03 1.84 17.28
CA ASN A 140 -12.75 0.70 17.83
C ASN A 140 -12.44 0.55 19.33
N PHE A 141 -13.45 0.79 20.18
CA PHE A 141 -13.32 0.67 21.63
C PHE A 141 -13.30 -0.78 22.12
N GLY A 142 -13.52 -1.74 21.23
CA GLY A 142 -13.79 -3.13 21.58
C GLY A 142 -15.27 -3.34 21.91
N GLY A 143 -15.65 -4.60 22.09
CA GLY A 143 -17.04 -4.94 22.41
C GLY A 143 -18.05 -4.39 21.41
N GLY A 144 -17.72 -4.36 20.11
CA GLY A 144 -18.61 -3.89 19.05
C GLY A 144 -18.89 -2.39 19.02
N ILE A 145 -18.19 -1.56 19.80
CA ILE A 145 -18.39 -0.10 19.87
C ILE A 145 -17.33 0.61 19.02
N THR A 146 -17.76 1.54 18.17
CA THR A 146 -16.90 2.34 17.30
C THR A 146 -17.30 3.81 17.28
N ALA A 147 -16.33 4.71 17.19
CA ALA A 147 -16.52 6.12 16.84
C ALA A 147 -15.78 6.43 15.55
N GLY A 148 -16.31 7.32 14.72
CA GLY A 148 -15.66 7.79 13.52
C GLY A 148 -15.87 9.27 13.28
N ILE A 149 -14.92 9.87 12.57
CA ILE A 149 -15.02 11.21 12.01
C ILE A 149 -14.53 11.15 10.57
N SER A 150 -15.25 11.74 9.63
CA SER A 150 -14.84 11.83 8.24
C SER A 150 -15.18 13.18 7.63
N GLY A 151 -14.22 13.76 6.91
CA GLY A 151 -14.39 14.95 6.10
C GLY A 151 -14.47 14.59 4.64
N SER A 152 -15.37 15.24 3.90
CA SER A 152 -15.34 15.29 2.44
C SER A 152 -14.60 16.54 1.99
N MET A 153 -13.79 16.41 0.93
CA MET A 153 -13.09 17.55 0.32
C MET A 153 -14.06 18.59 -0.28
N ASN A 154 -15.33 18.23 -0.46
CA ASN A 154 -16.41 19.14 -0.88
C ASN A 154 -17.09 19.86 0.31
N GLY A 155 -16.45 19.95 1.47
CA GLY A 155 -16.95 20.74 2.61
C GLY A 155 -17.97 20.02 3.50
N GLY A 156 -17.95 18.69 3.53
CA GLY A 156 -18.75 17.87 4.42
C GLY A 156 -17.96 17.37 5.64
N LEU A 157 -18.57 17.30 6.81
CA LEU A 157 -18.03 16.64 7.99
C LEU A 157 -19.09 15.70 8.57
N THR A 158 -18.73 14.44 8.80
CA THR A 158 -19.57 13.45 9.47
C THR A 158 -18.87 12.97 10.73
N VAL A 159 -19.59 12.93 11.84
CA VAL A 159 -19.19 12.22 13.06
C VAL A 159 -20.16 11.08 13.26
N SER A 160 -19.67 9.89 13.57
CA SER A 160 -20.47 8.72 13.87
C SER A 160 -20.03 8.07 15.18
N PHE A 161 -21.00 7.49 15.90
CA PHE A 161 -20.76 6.70 17.09
C PHE A 161 -21.81 5.60 17.15
N GLY A 162 -21.42 4.38 17.43
CA GLY A 162 -22.38 3.28 17.49
C GLY A 162 -21.78 2.04 18.09
N GLY A 163 -22.65 1.12 18.46
CA GLY A 163 -22.22 -0.20 18.89
C GLY A 163 -23.34 -1.22 18.93
N SER A 164 -22.95 -2.48 18.79
CA SER A 164 -23.83 -3.65 18.82
C SER A 164 -23.42 -4.55 19.97
N ASN A 165 -23.80 -4.23 21.21
CA ASN A 165 -23.39 -5.07 22.35
C ASN A 165 -24.22 -4.91 23.63
N TRP A 166 -25.53 -5.03 23.51
CA TRP A 166 -26.43 -5.10 24.67
C TRP A 166 -26.97 -6.52 24.94
N GLY A 167 -26.32 -7.56 24.37
CA GLY A 167 -26.89 -8.91 24.34
C GLY A 167 -28.11 -9.00 23.40
N GLY A 168 -28.39 -10.19 22.86
CA GLY A 168 -29.56 -10.44 22.01
C GLY A 168 -29.53 -9.86 20.59
N GLY A 169 -28.45 -9.20 20.15
CA GLY A 169 -28.37 -8.57 18.83
C GLY A 169 -28.94 -7.14 18.76
N SER A 170 -29.17 -6.52 19.92
CA SER A 170 -29.54 -5.11 20.02
C SER A 170 -28.34 -4.17 19.80
N GLY A 171 -28.57 -2.97 19.28
CA GLY A 171 -27.52 -2.00 18.97
C GLY A 171 -28.03 -0.58 18.80
N PHE A 172 -27.11 0.38 18.79
CA PHE A 172 -27.41 1.79 18.58
C PHE A 172 -26.42 2.40 17.58
N SER A 173 -26.85 3.42 16.85
CA SER A 173 -25.97 4.27 16.07
C SER A 173 -26.45 5.72 16.09
N PHE A 174 -25.48 6.62 16.10
CA PHE A 174 -25.63 8.06 15.99
C PHE A 174 -24.71 8.54 14.86
N SER A 175 -25.22 9.40 14.00
CA SER A 175 -24.41 10.12 13.02
C SER A 175 -24.86 11.57 12.92
N LEU A 176 -23.91 12.50 12.93
CA LEU A 176 -24.11 13.91 12.68
C LEU A 176 -23.26 14.34 11.50
N GLY A 177 -23.91 14.74 10.42
CA GLY A 177 -23.31 15.29 9.22
C GLY A 177 -23.60 16.77 9.08
N ALA A 178 -22.60 17.57 8.73
CA ALA A 178 -22.78 18.93 8.23
C ALA A 178 -22.19 19.02 6.82
N THR A 179 -22.88 19.65 5.89
CA THR A 179 -22.35 19.88 4.54
C THR A 179 -22.50 21.35 4.15
N ASN A 180 -21.53 21.87 3.41
CA ASN A 180 -21.59 23.20 2.81
C ASN A 180 -21.44 23.08 1.30
N SER A 181 -22.44 23.57 0.56
CA SER A 181 -22.36 23.68 -0.90
C SER A 181 -22.83 25.07 -1.33
N GLY A 182 -21.96 25.82 -1.99
CA GLY A 182 -22.32 27.10 -2.62
C GLY A 182 -22.89 28.15 -1.67
N GLY A 183 -22.46 28.18 -0.41
CA GLY A 183 -22.90 29.17 0.59
C GLY A 183 -24.14 28.77 1.40
N SER A 184 -24.71 27.59 1.15
CA SER A 184 -25.77 26.99 1.98
C SER A 184 -25.21 25.85 2.81
N TRP A 185 -25.60 25.78 4.08
CA TRP A 185 -25.25 24.69 4.99
C TRP A 185 -26.47 23.82 5.30
N SER A 186 -26.26 22.51 5.40
CA SER A 186 -27.27 21.57 5.89
C SER A 186 -26.68 20.70 6.98
N VAL A 187 -27.54 20.28 7.91
CA VAL A 187 -27.20 19.35 8.99
C VAL A 187 -28.12 18.14 8.87
N ASP A 188 -27.53 16.95 8.89
CA ASP A 188 -28.23 15.67 8.95
C ASP A 188 -27.85 14.97 10.24
N ALA A 189 -28.82 14.78 11.13
CA ALA A 189 -28.65 14.08 12.39
C ALA A 189 -29.51 12.82 12.37
N ARG A 190 -28.89 11.65 12.55
CA ARG A 190 -29.58 10.36 12.59
C ARG A 190 -29.24 9.65 13.87
N PHE A 191 -30.27 9.11 14.51
CA PHE A 191 -30.14 8.23 15.65
C PHE A 191 -30.98 6.98 15.35
N ASN A 192 -30.37 5.82 15.51
CA ASN A 192 -31.03 4.53 15.34
C ASN A 192 -30.79 3.67 16.57
N LEU A 193 -31.84 2.94 16.96
CA LEU A 193 -31.83 2.03 18.08
C LEU A 193 -32.57 0.76 17.66
N VAL A 194 -31.87 -0.36 17.67
CA VAL A 194 -32.40 -1.67 17.29
C VAL A 194 -32.45 -2.52 18.54
N PHE A 195 -33.65 -3.05 18.82
CA PHE A 195 -33.85 -4.06 19.84
C PHE A 195 -34.28 -5.34 19.16
N ASN A 196 -33.56 -6.42 19.43
CA ASN A 196 -34.02 -7.75 19.08
C ASN A 196 -34.71 -8.32 20.31
N ALA A 197 -36.02 -8.56 20.18
CA ALA A 197 -36.76 -9.35 21.14
C ALA A 197 -36.38 -10.82 20.93
N ASN A 198 -35.94 -11.49 22.01
CA ASN A 198 -35.87 -12.95 22.05
C ASN A 198 -37.28 -13.54 22.03
#